data_AF-A0A963IZ99-F1
#
_entry.id   AF-A0A963IZ99-F1
#
_cell.length_a   1.000
_cell.length_b   1.000
_cell.length_c   1.000
_cell.angle_alpha   90.00
_cell.angle_beta   90.00
_cell.angle_gamma   90.00
#
_symmetry.space_group_name_H-M   'P 1'
#
loop_
_entity.id
_entity.type
_entity.pdbx_description
1 polymer ?
#
loop_
_entity_poly.entity_id
_entity_poly.type
_entity_poly.pdbx_seq_one_letter_code
_entity_poly.pdbx_strand_id
1 'polypeptide(L)'
;MQIQTVLKVGAALCVAFFGIEAARTSLHGPKAVQAPVAQQIHAQTPVQTPTDKAAFAFEGYQIRPLAQFAVRARVLGREDYRMDKEADLSPIDLALGWKQMADPAVYGPLNITQGGRWYRYSWKDQPPIALQEIIESSANMHMIPANAAVLQALKKAREGR
;
A
#
# COMPACT_ATOMS: atom_id res chain seq x y z
N MET A 1 -38.92 46.01 23.79
CA MET A 1 -38.80 44.56 23.54
C MET A 1 -38.34 43.89 24.82
N GLN A 2 -39.09 42.92 25.37
CA GLN A 2 -38.76 42.29 26.66
C GLN A 2 -37.55 41.35 26.51
N ILE A 3 -36.61 41.41 27.45
CA ILE A 3 -35.36 40.60 27.48
C ILE A 3 -35.65 39.10 27.32
N GLN A 4 -36.77 38.63 27.87
CA GLN A 4 -37.22 37.24 27.72
C GLN A 4 -37.55 36.83 26.28
N THR A 5 -37.95 37.78 25.43
CA THR A 5 -38.22 37.52 24.00
C THR A 5 -36.91 37.32 23.23
N VAL A 6 -35.88 38.12 23.54
CA VAL A 6 -34.55 38.02 22.91
C VAL A 6 -33.87 36.70 23.27
N LEU A 7 -33.94 36.28 24.55
CA LEU A 7 -33.41 35.00 25.00
C LEU A 7 -34.08 33.80 24.31
N LYS A 8 -35.42 33.82 24.17
CA LYS A 8 -36.16 32.74 23.50
C LYS A 8 -35.82 32.64 22.01
N VAL A 9 -35.70 33.77 21.33
CA VAL A 9 -35.30 33.80 19.90
C VAL A 9 -33.85 33.33 19.74
N GLY A 10 -32.93 33.79 20.60
CA GLY A 10 -31.53 33.34 20.57
C GLY A 10 -31.37 31.84 20.82
N ALA A 11 -32.08 31.29 21.80
CA ALA A 11 -32.06 29.85 22.07
C ALA A 11 -32.61 29.03 20.89
N ALA A 12 -33.71 29.48 20.26
CA ALA A 12 -34.28 28.82 19.10
C ALA A 12 -33.31 28.80 17.90
N LEU A 13 -32.59 29.91 17.67
CA LEU A 13 -31.59 30.00 16.59
C LEU A 13 -30.39 29.08 16.85
N CYS A 14 -29.91 28.96 18.09
CA CYS A 14 -28.83 28.03 18.43
C CYS A 14 -29.25 26.57 18.21
N VAL A 15 -30.45 26.18 18.64
CA VAL A 15 -30.98 24.83 18.41
C VAL A 15 -31.10 24.52 16.92
N ALA A 16 -31.58 25.48 16.13
CA ALA A 16 -31.65 25.35 14.68
C ALA A 16 -30.26 25.20 14.05
N PHE A 17 -29.27 25.99 14.47
CA PHE A 17 -27.89 25.91 13.98
C PHE A 17 -27.26 24.54 14.26
N PHE A 18 -27.31 24.07 15.51
CA PHE A 18 -26.76 22.75 15.86
C PHE A 18 -27.52 21.60 15.18
N GLY A 19 -28.84 21.73 14.99
CA GLY A 19 -29.64 20.75 14.25
C GLY A 19 -29.27 20.66 12.76
N ILE A 20 -29.07 21.81 12.11
CA ILE A 20 -28.64 21.87 10.71
C ILE A 20 -27.22 21.31 10.54
N GLU A 21 -26.32 21.62 11.47
CA GLU A 21 -24.92 21.19 11.35
C GLU A 21 -24.75 19.69 11.64
N ALA A 22 -25.50 19.15 12.60
CA ALA A 22 -25.58 17.70 12.81
C ALA A 22 -26.13 16.97 11.57
N ALA A 23 -27.16 17.51 10.92
CA ALA A 23 -27.72 16.95 9.69
C ALA A 23 -26.71 17.01 8.53
N ARG A 24 -25.97 18.12 8.37
CA ARG A 24 -24.92 18.25 7.35
C ARG A 24 -23.78 17.26 7.55
N THR A 25 -23.34 17.06 8.80
CA THR A 25 -22.26 16.12 9.13
C THR A 25 -22.70 14.68 8.88
N SER A 26 -23.97 14.35 9.13
CA SER A 26 -24.53 13.03 8.84
C SER A 26 -24.72 12.78 7.32
N LEU A 27 -25.06 13.83 6.55
CA LEU A 27 -25.25 13.74 5.10
C LEU A 27 -23.93 13.75 4.30
N HIS A 28 -22.87 14.38 4.82
CA HIS A 28 -21.56 14.50 4.15
C HIS A 28 -20.43 13.76 4.86
N GLY A 29 -20.72 12.96 5.89
CA GLY A 29 -19.76 12.01 6.44
C GLY A 29 -19.25 11.09 5.31
N PRO A 30 -17.95 10.73 5.30
CA PRO A 30 -17.40 9.89 4.25
C PRO A 30 -18.24 8.61 4.18
N LYS A 31 -18.97 8.43 3.06
CA LYS A 31 -19.62 7.16 2.77
C LYS A 31 -18.51 6.11 2.73
N ALA A 32 -18.58 5.13 3.63
CA ALA A 32 -17.77 3.94 3.51
C ALA A 32 -18.11 3.29 2.17
N VAL A 33 -17.25 3.51 1.17
CA VAL A 33 -17.37 2.86 -0.13
C VAL A 33 -17.04 1.39 0.15
N GLN A 34 -18.06 0.54 0.19
CA GLN A 34 -17.84 -0.89 0.18
C GLN A 34 -17.12 -1.23 -1.12
N ALA A 35 -15.83 -1.47 -0.98
CA ALA A 35 -14.93 -1.94 -2.01
C ALA A 35 -15.51 -3.19 -2.71
N PRO A 36 -15.74 -3.22 -4.04
CA PRO A 36 -16.12 -4.44 -4.76
C PRO A 36 -15.17 -5.62 -4.44
N VAL A 37 -15.71 -6.83 -4.51
CA VAL A 37 -15.07 -8.12 -4.15
C VAL A 37 -13.65 -8.31 -4.74
N ALA A 38 -13.30 -7.64 -5.84
CA ALA A 38 -11.94 -7.63 -6.40
C ALA A 38 -10.89 -7.00 -5.46
N GLN A 39 -11.25 -6.03 -4.61
CA GLN A 39 -10.37 -5.44 -3.59
C GLN A 39 -10.11 -6.38 -2.40
N GLN A 40 -10.96 -7.40 -2.16
CA GLN A 40 -10.69 -8.38 -1.09
C GLN A 40 -9.53 -9.31 -1.40
N ILE A 41 -9.14 -9.45 -2.67
CA ILE A 41 -8.11 -10.40 -3.10
C ILE A 41 -6.72 -10.02 -2.55
N HIS A 42 -6.47 -8.75 -2.25
CA HIS A 42 -5.19 -8.27 -1.71
C HIS A 42 -5.24 -7.87 -0.23
N ALA A 43 -6.36 -8.11 0.46
CA ALA A 43 -6.55 -7.69 1.85
C ALA A 43 -5.65 -8.41 2.88
N GLN A 44 -4.87 -9.41 2.47
CA GLN A 44 -4.07 -10.24 3.35
C GLN A 44 -2.68 -9.64 3.59
N THR A 45 -2.27 -9.55 4.86
CA THR A 45 -0.89 -9.27 5.24
C THR A 45 0.03 -10.38 4.74
N PRO A 46 1.27 -10.08 4.32
CA PRO A 46 2.26 -11.10 4.04
C PRO A 46 2.40 -12.09 5.19
N VAL A 47 2.47 -13.38 4.86
CA VAL A 47 2.65 -14.46 5.83
C VAL A 47 4.12 -14.81 5.90
N GLN A 48 4.65 -14.80 7.11
CA GLN A 48 5.99 -15.29 7.41
C GLN A 48 5.89 -16.44 8.41
N THR A 49 6.53 -17.57 8.09
CA THR A 49 6.67 -18.69 9.01
C THR A 49 8.13 -19.05 9.18
N PRO A 50 8.52 -19.68 10.30
CA PRO A 50 9.87 -20.19 10.47
C PRO A 50 10.29 -21.10 9.30
N THR A 51 11.58 -21.08 9.00
CA THR A 51 12.21 -21.96 8.02
C THR A 51 13.23 -22.85 8.72
N ASP A 52 13.29 -24.11 8.31
CA ASP A 52 14.30 -25.09 8.72
C ASP A 52 15.43 -25.20 7.68
N LYS A 53 15.37 -24.42 6.59
CA LYS A 53 16.35 -24.46 5.52
C LYS A 53 17.72 -23.99 6.02
N ALA A 54 18.70 -24.88 5.90
CA ALA A 54 20.09 -24.56 6.17
C ALA A 54 20.59 -23.48 5.20
N ALA A 55 21.63 -22.75 5.64
CA ALA A 55 22.34 -21.83 4.75
C ALA A 55 23.04 -22.62 3.63
N PHE A 56 23.08 -22.04 2.42
CA PHE A 56 23.65 -22.70 1.25
C PHE A 56 24.42 -21.71 0.38
N ALA A 57 25.39 -22.23 -0.39
CA ALA A 57 26.10 -21.44 -1.38
C ALA A 57 25.28 -21.34 -2.67
N PHE A 58 25.21 -20.15 -3.25
CA PHE A 58 24.49 -19.88 -4.49
C PHE A 58 25.16 -18.72 -5.24
N GLU A 59 25.58 -18.96 -6.48
CA GLU A 59 26.21 -17.94 -7.36
C GLU A 59 27.37 -17.16 -6.69
N GLY A 60 28.19 -17.84 -5.87
CA GLY A 60 29.29 -17.21 -5.14
C GLY A 60 28.90 -16.46 -3.85
N TYR A 61 27.63 -16.51 -3.46
CA TYR A 61 27.11 -15.96 -2.21
C TYR A 61 26.77 -17.06 -1.20
N GLN A 62 26.82 -16.71 0.08
CA GLN A 62 26.26 -17.54 1.15
C GLN A 62 24.87 -17.04 1.51
N ILE A 63 23.84 -17.82 1.16
CA ILE A 63 22.44 -17.48 1.41
C ILE A 63 22.01 -18.08 2.75
N ARG A 64 21.48 -17.26 3.64
CA ARG A 64 20.90 -17.67 4.92
C ARG A 64 19.39 -17.44 4.90
N PRO A 65 18.57 -18.49 4.72
CA PRO A 65 17.12 -18.38 4.84
C PRO A 65 16.71 -17.88 6.23
N LEU A 66 15.80 -16.91 6.28
CA LEU A 66 15.29 -16.33 7.54
C LEU A 66 13.85 -16.75 7.85
N ALA A 67 13.03 -16.90 6.82
CA ALA A 67 11.64 -17.32 6.93
C ALA A 67 11.16 -17.90 5.60
N GLN A 68 10.07 -18.67 5.66
CA GLN A 68 9.22 -18.87 4.48
C GLN A 68 8.32 -17.65 4.37
N PHE A 69 8.15 -17.13 3.16
CA PHE A 69 7.41 -15.91 2.89
C PHE A 69 6.39 -16.13 1.78
N ALA A 70 5.15 -15.73 2.03
CA ALA A 70 4.08 -15.75 1.03
C ALA A 70 3.31 -14.44 1.07
N VAL A 71 3.05 -13.86 -0.10
CA VAL A 71 2.27 -12.63 -0.22
C VAL A 71 1.39 -12.70 -1.46
N ARG A 72 0.21 -12.10 -1.37
CA ARG A 72 -0.62 -11.74 -2.51
C ARG A 72 -0.67 -10.22 -2.56
N ALA A 73 -0.08 -9.66 -3.61
CA ALA A 73 0.11 -8.22 -3.75
C ALA A 73 -0.05 -7.80 -5.20
N ARG A 74 -0.29 -6.50 -5.38
CA ARG A 74 -0.18 -5.75 -6.62
C ARG A 74 1.27 -5.35 -6.86
N VAL A 75 1.73 -5.44 -8.11
CA VAL A 75 3.00 -4.82 -8.51
C VAL A 75 2.77 -3.32 -8.71
N LEU A 76 3.42 -2.51 -7.89
CA LEU A 76 3.37 -1.04 -7.93
C LEU A 76 4.46 -0.44 -8.83
N GLY A 77 5.58 -1.15 -8.92
CA GLY A 77 6.76 -0.74 -9.66
C GLY A 77 7.61 -1.95 -10.01
N ARG A 78 8.45 -1.79 -11.03
CA ARG A 78 9.51 -2.75 -11.36
C ARG A 78 10.80 -2.02 -11.76
N GLU A 79 11.93 -2.53 -11.28
CA GLU A 79 13.25 -2.13 -11.77
C GLU A 79 14.10 -3.35 -12.12
N ASP A 80 14.78 -3.30 -13.27
CA ASP A 80 15.60 -4.40 -13.79
C ASP A 80 17.08 -4.02 -13.72
N TYR A 81 17.86 -4.76 -12.93
CA TYR A 81 19.28 -4.50 -12.72
C TYR A 81 20.16 -5.42 -13.58
N ARG A 82 21.26 -4.88 -14.09
CA ARG A 82 22.22 -5.61 -14.95
C ARG A 82 23.69 -5.25 -14.72
N MET A 83 23.98 -4.17 -14.01
CA MET A 83 25.30 -3.52 -14.02
C MET A 83 25.98 -3.53 -12.64
N ASP A 84 25.23 -3.74 -11.57
CA ASP A 84 25.76 -3.86 -10.21
C ASP A 84 26.02 -5.32 -9.86
N LYS A 85 26.93 -5.55 -8.92
CA LYS A 85 27.34 -6.90 -8.50
C LYS A 85 26.14 -7.70 -7.97
N GLU A 86 25.23 -7.03 -7.29
CA GLU A 86 24.01 -7.60 -6.74
C GLU A 86 23.01 -8.04 -7.82
N ALA A 87 23.12 -7.57 -9.08
CA ALA A 87 22.26 -8.01 -10.18
C ALA A 87 22.44 -9.49 -10.53
N ASP A 88 23.64 -10.04 -10.32
CA ASP A 88 23.90 -11.46 -10.55
C ASP A 88 23.03 -12.33 -9.64
N LEU A 89 22.74 -11.85 -8.43
CA LEU A 89 21.92 -12.54 -7.44
C LEU A 89 20.43 -12.15 -7.50
N SER A 90 20.16 -10.84 -7.58
CA SER A 90 18.82 -10.25 -7.56
C SER A 90 18.63 -9.33 -8.77
N PRO A 91 18.35 -9.87 -9.98
CA PRO A 91 18.27 -9.07 -11.20
C PRO A 91 17.00 -8.22 -11.32
N ILE A 92 15.98 -8.45 -10.49
CA ILE A 92 14.68 -7.78 -10.58
C ILE A 92 14.25 -7.34 -9.18
N ASP A 93 13.93 -6.07 -9.03
CA ASP A 93 13.24 -5.55 -7.85
C ASP A 93 11.77 -5.28 -8.18
N LEU A 94 10.88 -5.60 -7.24
CA LEU A 94 9.44 -5.32 -7.34
C LEU A 94 9.00 -4.48 -6.16
N ALA A 95 8.46 -3.29 -6.42
CA ALA A 95 7.66 -2.60 -5.42
C ALA A 95 6.28 -3.29 -5.35
N LEU A 96 5.95 -3.85 -4.20
CA LEU A 96 4.70 -4.57 -3.98
C LEU A 96 3.78 -3.80 -3.04
N GLY A 97 2.48 -3.84 -3.32
CA GLY A 97 1.42 -3.28 -2.48
C GLY A 97 0.37 -4.35 -2.16
N TRP A 98 0.00 -4.47 -0.89
CA TRP A 98 -1.12 -5.30 -0.41
C TRP A 98 -2.11 -4.40 0.35
N LYS A 99 -3.19 -4.96 0.90
CA LYS A 99 -4.30 -4.21 1.53
C LYS A 99 -4.71 -3.00 0.68
N GLN A 100 -4.75 -1.81 1.27
CA GLN A 100 -5.12 -0.57 0.60
C GLN A 100 -4.16 -0.21 -0.54
N MET A 101 -2.86 -0.48 -0.41
CA MET A 101 -1.88 -0.20 -1.48
C MET A 101 -2.02 -1.12 -2.70
N ALA A 102 -2.89 -2.13 -2.68
CA ALA A 102 -3.21 -2.90 -3.87
C ALA A 102 -4.37 -2.31 -4.71
N ASP A 103 -5.05 -1.30 -4.17
CA ASP A 103 -6.17 -0.63 -4.81
C ASP A 103 -5.68 0.47 -5.77
N PRO A 104 -6.04 0.42 -7.07
CA PRO A 104 -5.70 1.46 -8.04
C PRO A 104 -6.14 2.87 -7.63
N ALA A 105 -7.23 3.02 -6.86
CA ALA A 105 -7.65 4.31 -6.35
C ALA A 105 -6.70 4.89 -5.30
N VAL A 106 -5.89 4.03 -4.65
CA VAL A 106 -4.91 4.40 -3.64
C VAL A 106 -3.53 4.58 -4.26
N TYR A 107 -3.02 3.61 -5.02
CA TYR A 107 -1.65 3.73 -5.57
C TYR A 107 -1.60 4.60 -6.84
N GLY A 108 -2.70 4.73 -7.59
CA GLY A 108 -2.73 5.49 -8.83
C GLY A 108 -2.40 6.98 -8.68
N PRO A 109 -2.87 7.68 -7.63
CA PRO A 109 -2.48 9.05 -7.35
C PRO A 109 -1.04 9.25 -6.83
N LEU A 110 -0.35 8.18 -6.44
CA LEU A 110 1.02 8.27 -5.93
C LEU A 110 2.01 8.32 -7.09
N ASN A 111 3.03 9.17 -6.97
CA ASN A 111 4.21 9.09 -7.83
C ASN A 111 5.17 8.05 -7.24
N ILE A 112 5.20 6.85 -7.84
CA ILE A 112 6.05 5.74 -7.41
C ILE A 112 7.22 5.59 -8.37
N THR A 113 8.43 5.52 -7.82
CA THR A 113 9.67 5.34 -8.58
C THR A 113 10.55 4.29 -7.92
N GLN A 114 11.35 3.58 -8.71
CA GLN A 114 12.39 2.68 -8.22
C GLN A 114 13.76 3.05 -8.78
N GLY A 115 14.80 2.71 -8.04
CA GLY A 115 16.18 2.92 -8.46
C GLY A 115 17.16 2.85 -7.29
N GLY A 116 18.37 2.36 -7.57
CA GLY A 116 19.44 2.21 -6.60
C GLY A 116 19.12 1.21 -5.48
N ARG A 117 18.29 0.20 -5.76
CA ARG A 117 17.75 -0.78 -4.80
C ARG A 117 16.74 -0.20 -3.80
N TRP A 118 16.12 0.92 -4.13
CA TRP A 118 15.05 1.52 -3.33
C TRP A 118 13.83 1.78 -4.18
N TYR A 119 12.66 1.78 -3.54
CA TYR A 119 11.47 2.42 -4.07
C TYR A 119 11.16 3.68 -3.28
N ARG A 120 10.55 4.66 -3.94
CA ARG A 120 10.15 5.95 -3.37
C ARG A 120 8.73 6.23 -3.81
N TYR A 121 7.95 6.84 -2.93
CA TYR A 121 6.63 7.34 -3.25
C TYR A 121 6.49 8.79 -2.80
N SER A 122 5.73 9.56 -3.55
CA SER A 122 5.32 10.92 -3.18
C SER A 122 3.90 11.20 -3.65
N TRP A 123 3.31 12.26 -3.12
CA TRP A 123 2.00 12.78 -3.51
C TRP A 123 2.08 14.30 -3.65
N LYS A 124 1.08 14.89 -4.32
CA LYS A 124 1.05 16.33 -4.58
C LYS A 124 0.52 17.14 -3.40
N ASP A 125 -0.72 16.86 -2.99
CA ASP A 125 -1.42 17.66 -1.97
C ASP A 125 -1.48 16.91 -0.62
N GLN A 126 -2.31 15.87 -0.55
CA GLN A 126 -2.43 14.99 0.61
C GLN A 126 -2.30 13.52 0.17
N PRO A 127 -1.81 12.62 1.05
CA PRO A 127 -1.73 11.22 0.69
C PRO A 127 -3.14 10.63 0.56
N PRO A 128 -3.34 9.66 -0.35
CA PRO A 128 -4.66 9.06 -0.63
C PRO A 128 -5.20 8.23 0.55
N ILE A 129 -4.31 7.82 1.46
CA ILE A 129 -4.57 7.11 2.72
C ILE A 129 -3.57 7.61 3.78
N ALA A 130 -3.76 7.22 5.05
CA ALA A 130 -2.80 7.56 6.10
C ALA A 130 -1.39 7.07 5.74
N LEU A 131 -0.36 7.87 6.02
CA LEU A 131 1.03 7.51 5.71
C LEU A 131 1.44 6.16 6.32
N GLN A 132 1.04 5.91 7.56
CA GLN A 132 1.30 4.62 8.23
C GLN A 132 0.70 3.43 7.45
N GLU A 133 -0.48 3.60 6.87
CA GLU A 133 -1.13 2.58 6.04
C GLU A 133 -0.31 2.31 4.77
N ILE A 134 0.26 3.34 4.12
CA ILE A 134 1.17 3.16 2.97
C ILE A 134 2.38 2.33 3.38
N ILE A 135 3.01 2.68 4.51
CA ILE A 135 4.21 2.03 5.04
C ILE A 135 3.95 0.55 5.36
N GLU A 136 2.84 0.24 6.03
CA GLU A 136 2.51 -1.12 6.46
C GLU A 136 1.93 -2.01 5.35
N SER A 137 1.58 -1.41 4.22
CA SER A 137 0.95 -2.11 3.11
C SER A 137 1.76 -2.11 1.81
N SER A 138 3.03 -1.70 1.86
CA SER A 138 3.91 -1.79 0.70
C SER A 138 5.38 -2.03 1.06
N ALA A 139 6.14 -2.64 0.16
CA ALA A 139 7.58 -2.88 0.32
C ALA A 139 8.29 -3.08 -1.02
N ASN A 140 9.60 -2.80 -1.03
CA ASN A 140 10.49 -3.17 -2.14
C ASN A 140 11.01 -4.60 -1.92
N MET A 141 10.85 -5.47 -2.90
CA MET A 141 11.30 -6.86 -2.86
C MET A 141 12.43 -7.08 -3.85
N HIS A 142 13.57 -7.56 -3.34
CA HIS A 142 14.74 -7.94 -4.13
C HIS A 142 14.64 -9.41 -4.48
N MET A 143 14.32 -9.72 -5.74
CA MET A 143 13.95 -11.06 -6.15
C MET A 143 15.17 -11.89 -6.57
N ILE A 144 15.47 -12.94 -5.80
CA ILE A 144 16.44 -13.97 -6.15
C ILE A 144 15.69 -15.14 -6.80
N PRO A 145 15.79 -15.33 -8.13
CA PRO A 145 15.08 -16.42 -8.81
C PRO A 145 15.70 -17.78 -8.46
N ALA A 146 14.88 -18.73 -8.00
CA ALA A 146 15.35 -20.07 -7.67
C ALA A 146 15.84 -20.87 -8.89
N ASN A 147 15.35 -20.54 -10.09
CA ASN A 147 15.75 -21.15 -11.36
C ASN A 147 15.29 -20.30 -12.56
N ALA A 148 15.65 -20.73 -13.76
CA ALA A 148 15.29 -20.05 -15.02
C ALA A 148 13.77 -19.89 -15.21
N ALA A 149 12.96 -20.88 -14.80
CA ALA A 149 11.51 -20.80 -14.95
C ALA A 149 10.91 -19.71 -14.04
N VAL A 150 11.39 -19.61 -12.80
CA VAL A 150 11.01 -18.53 -11.86
C VAL A 150 11.45 -17.17 -12.40
N LEU A 151 12.67 -17.07 -12.95
CA LEU A 151 13.13 -15.83 -13.59
C LEU A 151 12.21 -15.41 -14.75
N GLN A 152 11.78 -16.34 -15.59
CA GLN A 152 10.84 -16.03 -16.68
C GLN A 152 9.46 -15.62 -16.17
N ALA A 153 8.99 -16.19 -15.05
CA ALA A 153 7.76 -15.75 -14.40
C ALA A 153 7.90 -14.31 -13.87
N LEU A 154 9.01 -14.01 -13.18
CA LEU A 154 9.32 -12.66 -12.71
C LEU A 154 9.42 -11.67 -13.88
N LYS A 155 10.03 -12.04 -15.00
CA LYS A 155 10.10 -11.23 -16.23
C LYS A 155 8.75 -10.90 -16.86
N LYS A 156 7.67 -11.56 -16.46
CA LYS A 156 6.29 -11.25 -16.88
C LYS A 156 5.53 -10.36 -15.89
N ALA A 157 6.05 -10.18 -14.68
CA ALA A 157 5.47 -9.23 -13.72
C ALA A 157 5.57 -7.80 -14.26
N ARG A 158 4.44 -7.08 -14.24
CA ARG A 158 4.29 -5.71 -14.74
C ARG A 158 3.48 -4.93 -13.72
N GLU A 159 3.73 -3.63 -13.67
CA GLU A 159 2.94 -2.71 -12.87
C GLU A 159 1.43 -2.88 -13.13
N GLY A 160 0.64 -2.76 -12.06
CA GLY A 160 -0.79 -2.93 -12.12
C GLY A 160 -1.28 -4.39 -12.15
N ARG A 161 -0.39 -5.40 -12.22
CA ARG A 161 -0.77 -6.83 -12.13
C ARG A 161 -0.77 -7.37 -10.71
#